data_AF-A0A8J3N1K5-F1
#
_entry.id   AF-A0A8J3N1K5-F1
#
_cell.length_a   1.000
_cell.length_b   1.000
_cell.length_c   1.000
_cell.angle_alpha   90.00
_cell.angle_beta   90.00
_cell.angle_gamma   90.00
#
_symmetry.space_group_name_H-M   'P 1'
#
loop_
_entity.id
_entity.type
_entity.pdbx_description
1 polymer ?
#
loop_
_entity_poly.entity_id
_entity_poly.type
_entity_poly.pdbx_seq_one_letter_code
_entity_poly.pdbx_strand_id
1 'polypeptide(L)'
;MTSTQLEYAEKRMQQKWHDLIMAEQKGASKPVLERMYNAYMLAVEEYNRCSAAASLEQEEQTAAISSERVASPARSLHTTKRRRKAS
;
A
#
# COMPACT_ATOMS: atom_id res chain seq x y z
N MET A 1 -3.43 8.41 -1.32
CA MET A 1 -2.80 9.07 -0.17
C MET A 1 -1.30 9.06 -0.35
N THR A 2 -0.59 10.11 0.03
CA THR A 2 0.87 10.15 -0.15
C THR A 2 1.58 9.20 0.82
N SER A 3 2.69 8.57 0.43
CA SER A 3 3.42 7.62 1.31
C SER A 3 3.84 8.25 2.65
N THR A 4 3.98 9.58 2.68
CA THR A 4 4.23 10.37 3.89
C THR A 4 3.13 10.26 4.96
N GLN A 5 1.86 10.10 4.58
CA GLN A 5 0.76 9.91 5.53
C GLN A 5 0.77 8.51 6.14
N LEU A 6 1.15 7.50 5.36
CA LEU A 6 1.31 6.13 5.84
C LEU A 6 2.45 6.04 6.85
N GLU A 7 3.62 6.61 6.53
CA GLU A 7 4.78 6.66 7.44
C GLU A 7 4.46 7.44 8.73
N TYR A 8 3.72 8.54 8.62
CA TYR A 8 3.29 9.30 9.79
C TYR A 8 2.36 8.47 10.69
N ALA A 9 1.35 7.81 10.10
CA ALA A 9 0.41 6.97 10.84
C ALA A 9 1.13 5.80 11.51
N GLU A 10 2.10 5.17 10.83
CA GLU A 10 2.92 4.10 11.37
C GLU A 10 3.75 4.56 12.58
N LYS A 11 4.49 5.68 12.45
CA LYS A 11 5.27 6.25 13.56
C LYS A 11 4.40 6.60 14.74
N ARG A 12 3.21 7.16 14.50
CA ARG A 12 2.25 7.52 15.55
C ARG A 12 1.75 6.28 16.28
N MET A 13 1.39 5.23 15.56
CA MET A 13 0.98 3.94 16.13
C MET A 13 2.09 3.35 17.01
N GLN A 14 3.33 3.30 16.51
CA GLN A 14 4.50 2.78 17.23
C GLN A 14 4.77 3.58 18.51
N GLN A 15 4.69 4.91 18.45
CA GLN A 15 4.88 5.76 19.62
C GLN A 15 3.81 5.48 20.69
N LYS A 16 2.54 5.35 20.30
CA LYS A 16 1.44 5.07 21.25
C LYS A 16 1.59 3.71 21.92
N TRP A 17 2.04 2.71 21.17
CA TRP A 17 2.37 1.40 21.73
C TRP A 17 3.50 1.49 22.75
N HIS A 18 4.60 2.15 22.40
CA HIS A 18 5.73 2.33 23.29
C HIS A 18 5.33 3.06 24.58
N ASP A 19 4.58 4.16 24.47
CA ASP A 19 4.09 4.93 25.62
C ASP A 19 3.21 4.08 26.55
N LEU A 20 2.33 3.24 25.97
CA LEU A 20 1.48 2.32 26.72
C LEU A 20 2.31 1.31 27.53
N ILE A 21 3.28 0.65 26.90
CA ILE A 21 4.15 -0.32 27.57
C ILE A 21 4.97 0.35 28.67
N MET A 22 5.51 1.54 28.41
CA MET A 22 6.26 2.30 29.41
C MET A 22 5.37 2.74 30.59
N ALA A 23 4.11 3.09 30.34
CA ALA A 23 3.17 3.44 31.40
C ALA A 23 2.80 2.22 32.26
N GLU A 24 2.61 1.06 31.63
CA GLU A 24 2.33 -0.21 32.33
C GLU A 24 3.51 -0.60 33.23
N GLN A 25 4.73 -0.56 32.71
CA GLN A 25 5.95 -0.85 33.47
C GLN A 25 6.16 0.10 34.66
N LYS A 26 5.71 1.36 34.54
CA LYS A 26 5.75 2.34 35.62
C LYS A 26 4.63 2.18 36.64
N GLY A 27 3.76 1.17 36.50
CA GLY A 27 2.65 0.92 37.40
C GLY A 27 1.51 1.92 37.24
N ALA A 28 1.29 2.45 36.03
CA ALA A 28 0.12 3.30 35.78
C ALA A 28 -1.18 2.57 36.11
N SER A 29 -2.15 3.31 36.64
CA SER A 29 -3.44 2.71 37.01
C SER A 29 -4.19 2.15 35.80
N LYS A 30 -5.00 1.11 36.03
CA LYS A 30 -5.82 0.47 34.99
C LYS A 30 -6.66 1.47 34.16
N PRO A 31 -7.36 2.47 34.75
CA PRO A 31 -8.12 3.44 33.96
C PRO A 31 -7.25 4.36 33.08
N VAL A 32 -5.97 4.52 33.41
CA VAL A 32 -5.02 5.26 32.56
C VAL A 32 -4.57 4.38 31.40
N LEU A 33 -4.23 3.12 31.67
CA LEU A 33 -3.84 2.16 30.63
C LEU A 33 -4.98 1.92 29.62
N GLU A 34 -6.22 1.81 30.07
CA GLU A 34 -7.39 1.68 29.18
C GLU A 34 -7.55 2.88 28.25
N ARG A 35 -7.35 4.10 28.76
CA ARG A 35 -7.38 5.32 27.93
C ARG A 35 -6.26 5.35 26.92
N MET A 36 -5.05 4.93 27.30
CA MET A 36 -3.91 4.85 26.40
C MET A 36 -4.08 3.76 25.34
N TYR A 37 -4.67 2.61 25.71
CA TYR A 37 -5.02 1.54 24.79
C TYR A 37 -6.05 2.01 23.75
N ASN A 38 -7.10 2.71 24.17
CA ASN A 38 -8.07 3.29 23.24
C ASN A 38 -7.40 4.26 22.26
N ALA A 39 -6.46 5.09 22.73
CA ALA A 39 -5.69 5.99 21.87
C ALA A 39 -4.77 5.24 20.89
N TYR A 40 -4.20 4.11 21.31
CA TYR A 40 -3.43 3.22 20.43
C TYR A 40 -4.32 2.60 19.35
N MET A 41 -5.51 2.11 19.70
CA MET A 41 -6.46 1.54 18.73
C MET A 41 -6.87 2.54 17.65
N LEU A 42 -7.12 3.80 18.02
CA LEU A 42 -7.39 4.87 17.04
C LEU A 42 -6.20 5.10 16.08
N ALA A 43 -4.96 4.97 16.56
CA ALA A 43 -3.78 5.08 15.70
C ALA A 43 -3.62 3.88 14.76
N VAL A 44 -3.98 2.67 15.21
CA VAL A 44 -4.03 1.47 14.35
C VAL A 44 -5.08 1.62 13.25
N GLU A 45 -6.26 2.13 13.58
CA GLU A 45 -7.32 2.39 12.59
C GLU A 45 -6.89 3.45 11.57
N GLU A 46 -6.21 4.51 12.00
CA GLU A 46 -5.63 5.52 11.11
C GLU A 46 -4.60 4.89 10.15
N TYR A 47 -3.68 4.08 10.66
CA TYR A 47 -2.72 3.36 9.83
C TYR A 47 -3.40 2.43 8.82
N ASN A 48 -4.40 1.65 9.26
CA ASN A 48 -5.14 0.73 8.39
C ASN A 48 -5.89 1.45 7.27
N ARG A 49 -6.43 2.63 7.53
CA ARG A 49 -7.05 3.47 6.51
C ARG A 49 -6.03 3.98 5.49
N CYS A 50 -4.88 4.44 5.96
CA CYS A 50 -3.80 4.90 5.09
C CYS A 50 -3.23 3.76 4.25
N SER A 51 -3.07 2.57 4.82
CA SER A 51 -2.53 1.40 4.11
C SER A 51 -3.50 0.89 3.05
N ALA A 52 -4.80 0.82 3.36
CA ALA A 52 -5.84 0.47 2.39
C ALA A 52 -5.88 1.46 1.21
N ALA A 53 -5.74 2.77 1.49
CA ALA A 53 -5.69 3.78 0.45
C ALA A 53 -4.42 3.68 -0.42
N ALA A 54 -3.28 3.32 0.17
CA ALA A 54 -2.03 3.12 -0.57
C ALA A 54 -2.06 1.88 -1.47
N SER A 55 -2.69 0.78 -1.01
CA SER A 55 -2.85 -0.43 -1.80
C SER A 55 -3.74 -0.22 -3.04
N LEU A 56 -4.84 0.54 -2.90
CA LEU A 56 -5.72 0.87 -4.02
C LEU A 56 -5.00 1.68 -5.12
N GLU A 57 -4.17 2.65 -4.73
CA GLU A 57 -3.38 3.43 -5.71
C GLU A 57 -2.36 2.58 -6.47
N GLN A 58 -1.88 1.49 -5.84
CA GLN A 58 -0.93 0.56 -6.46
C GLN A 58 -1.63 -0.39 -7.46
N GLU A 59 -2.84 -0.84 -7.16
CA GLU A 59 -3.66 -1.64 -8.08
C GLU A 59 -4.13 -0.81 -9.30
N GLU A 60 -4.50 0.45 -9.10
CA GLU A 60 -4.95 1.32 -10.19
C GLU A 60 -3.82 1.67 -11.16
N GLN A 61 -2.59 1.86 -10.65
CA GLN A 61 -1.40 2.07 -11.48
C GLN A 61 -0.95 0.81 -12.22
N THR A 62 -1.01 -0.37 -11.60
CA THR A 62 -0.65 -1.63 -12.28
C THR A 62 -1.69 -2.06 -13.33
N ALA A 63 -2.97 -1.76 -13.11
CA ALA A 63 -4.03 -1.95 -14.10
C ALA A 63 -3.88 -1.00 -15.31
N ALA A 64 -3.51 0.28 -15.09
CA ALA A 64 -3.27 1.24 -16.17
C ALA A 64 -2.05 0.86 -17.05
N ILE A 65 -0.94 0.44 -16.43
CA ILE A 65 0.28 0.01 -17.15
C ILE A 65 0.03 -1.27 -17.97
N SER A 66 -0.86 -2.15 -17.50
CA SER A 66 -1.25 -3.37 -18.22
C SER A 66 -2.17 -3.08 -19.41
N SER A 67 -2.99 -2.03 -19.33
CA SER A 67 -3.90 -1.62 -20.40
C SER A 67 -3.19 -0.84 -21.53
N GLU A 68 -2.13 -0.11 -21.22
CA GLU A 68 -1.34 0.64 -22.23
C GLU A 68 -0.46 -0.25 -23.13
N ARG A 69 -0.16 -1.50 -22.75
CA ARG A 69 0.64 -2.43 -23.59
C ARG A 69 -0.12 -3.05 -24.77
N VAL A 70 -1.44 -2.88 -24.86
CA VAL A 70 -2.25 -3.51 -25.93
C VAL A 70 -2.49 -2.55 -27.11
N ALA A 71 -2.22 -1.25 -26.96
CA ALA A 71 -2.53 -0.26 -28.00
C ALA A 71 -1.30 0.54 -28.45
N SER A 72 -0.43 -0.06 -29.27
CA SER A 72 0.33 0.70 -30.28
C SER A 72 1.02 -0.20 -31.34
N PRO A 73 1.26 0.34 -32.54
CA PRO A 73 0.73 -0.19 -33.79
C PRO A 73 1.68 -1.19 -34.46
N ALA A 74 1.10 -2.22 -35.09
CA ALA A 74 1.83 -3.15 -35.94
C ALA A 74 2.38 -2.43 -37.19
N ARG A 75 3.58 -1.85 -37.06
CA ARG A 75 4.38 -1.33 -38.16
C ARG A 75 5.77 -1.93 -38.05
N SER A 76 6.03 -3.06 -38.72
CA SER A 76 7.24 -3.19 -39.55
C SER A 76 7.25 -4.51 -40.32
N LEU A 77 7.50 -4.36 -41.62
CA LEU A 77 7.70 -5.40 -42.62
C LEU A 77 8.99 -6.20 -42.39
N HIS A 78 9.00 -7.47 -42.81
CA HIS A 78 10.16 -8.19 -43.36
C HIS A 78 9.66 -9.51 -43.99
N THR A 79 9.40 -9.56 -45.31
CA THR A 79 10.30 -9.96 -46.42
C THR A 79 10.71 -11.43 -46.47
N THR A 80 10.57 -11.99 -47.69
CA THR A 80 11.24 -13.18 -48.28
C THR A 80 10.86 -14.57 -47.76
N LYS A 81 10.80 -15.67 -48.54
CA LYS A 81 10.87 -15.99 -49.98
C LYS A 81 10.69 -17.52 -50.09
N ARG A 82 9.97 -17.98 -51.12
CA ARG A 82 10.07 -19.29 -51.83
C ARG A 82 9.48 -20.60 -51.24
N ARG A 83 8.53 -21.12 -52.06
CA ARG A 83 8.52 -22.40 -52.81
C ARG A 83 7.78 -23.59 -52.19
N ARG A 84 6.71 -24.06 -52.87
CA ARG A 84 6.66 -25.27 -53.74
C ARG A 84 5.33 -25.39 -54.50
N LYS A 85 5.39 -26.13 -55.63
CA LYS A 85 4.40 -26.48 -56.68
C LYS A 85 3.08 -27.07 -56.11
N ALA A 86 1.97 -27.28 -56.82
CA ALA A 86 1.71 -27.61 -58.22
C ALA A 86 0.21 -27.41 -58.54
N SER A 87 -0.14 -27.14 -59.80
CA SER A 87 -1.01 -27.98 -60.65
C SER A 87 -1.13 -27.38 -62.05
#